data_AF-A0A7J6URY4-F1
#
_entry.id   AF-A0A7J6URY4-F1
#
_cell.length_a   1.000
_cell.length_b   1.000
_cell.length_c   1.000
_cell.angle_alpha   90.00
_cell.angle_beta   90.00
_cell.angle_gamma   90.00
#
_symmetry.space_group_name_H-M   'P 1'
#
loop_
_entity.id
_entity.type
_entity.pdbx_description
1 polymer ?
#
loop_
_entity_poly.entity_id
_entity_poly.type
_entity_poly.pdbx_seq_one_letter_code
_entity_poly.pdbx_strand_id
1 'polypeptide(L)'
;MLLVAVVLDPRFKLEFLEFCMEGMYDESNIKLTKEKVRATLQRIYDWHAGNSRSLTIGMEADDVLVCANARMDLATSWRRHKKYVPLESMSEVDRYLTSPIEGISEDKNTFDILGWWKINATRYPILSLVAKDVLAIPVTSVASESAFSTGGCVLNPFRTSLLPNTVEALVCTHNWLRLTAKPIDLLASMKEIKQYDALDAELFKVAVSEAGHKS
;
A
#
# COMPACT_ATOMS: atom_id res chain seq x y z
N MET A 1 1.92 12.02 -13.04
CA MET A 1 1.97 10.82 -12.18
C MET A 1 2.50 9.60 -12.93
N LEU A 2 2.00 9.25 -14.13
CA LEU A 2 2.47 8.07 -14.88
C LEU A 2 3.98 8.05 -15.14
N LEU A 3 4.57 9.16 -15.59
CA LEU A 3 6.03 9.23 -15.81
C LEU A 3 6.84 9.04 -14.53
N VAL A 4 6.30 9.46 -13.38
CA VAL A 4 6.93 9.24 -12.07
C VAL A 4 6.87 7.75 -11.70
N ALA A 5 5.75 7.07 -11.99
CA ALA A 5 5.63 5.63 -11.80
C ALA A 5 6.64 4.85 -12.67
N VAL A 6 6.82 5.25 -13.93
CA VAL A 6 7.85 4.67 -14.82
C VAL A 6 9.25 4.88 -14.27
N VAL A 7 9.55 6.09 -13.76
CA VAL A 7 10.87 6.37 -13.16
C VAL A 7 11.10 5.58 -11.86
N LEU A 8 10.04 5.30 -11.10
CA LEU A 8 10.08 4.45 -9.90
C LEU A 8 10.16 2.95 -10.23
N ASP A 9 10.08 2.56 -11.51
CA ASP A 9 10.46 1.21 -11.91
C ASP A 9 11.99 1.13 -12.05
N PRO A 10 12.67 0.28 -11.25
CA PRO A 10 14.13 0.14 -11.27
C PRO A 10 14.71 -0.27 -12.63
N ARG A 11 13.89 -0.80 -13.53
CA ARG A 11 14.26 -1.27 -14.87
C ARG A 11 14.25 -0.17 -15.95
N PHE A 12 13.61 0.96 -15.68
CA PHE A 12 13.34 1.98 -16.71
C PHE A 12 13.95 3.33 -16.36
N LYS A 13 13.71 3.85 -15.15
CA LYS A 13 14.25 5.13 -14.67
C LYS A 13 14.12 6.27 -15.71
N LEU A 14 15.02 7.27 -15.66
CA LEU A 14 15.02 8.41 -16.59
C LEU A 14 15.55 8.04 -17.98
N GLU A 15 16.38 7.00 -18.08
CA GLU A 15 16.98 6.54 -19.34
C GLU A 15 15.91 6.02 -20.31
N PHE A 16 14.90 5.30 -19.79
CA PHE A 16 13.78 4.85 -20.61
C PHE A 16 12.94 6.02 -21.15
N LEU A 17 12.84 7.12 -20.41
CA LEU A 17 12.10 8.30 -20.85
C LEU A 17 12.79 8.98 -22.04
N GLU A 18 14.11 9.01 -22.02
CA GLU A 18 14.94 9.50 -23.13
C GLU A 18 14.76 8.61 -24.36
N PHE A 19 14.87 7.29 -24.18
CA PHE A 19 14.62 6.31 -25.25
C PHE A 19 13.21 6.45 -25.87
N CYS A 20 12.16 6.60 -25.06
CA CYS A 20 10.80 6.76 -25.58
C CYS A 20 10.57 8.08 -26.32
N MET A 21 11.30 9.14 -25.98
CA MET A 21 11.07 10.47 -26.53
C MET A 21 12.03 10.86 -27.66
N GLU A 22 13.12 10.12 -27.84
CA GLU A 22 14.14 10.31 -28.87
C GLU A 22 13.56 10.37 -30.30
N GLY A 23 12.41 9.73 -30.56
CA GLY A 23 11.75 9.72 -31.87
C GLY A 23 10.64 10.73 -32.07
N MET A 24 10.19 11.45 -31.02
CA MET A 24 8.97 12.28 -31.07
C MET A 24 9.18 13.73 -30.65
N TYR A 25 10.27 14.02 -29.93
CA TYR A 25 10.48 15.32 -29.31
C TYR A 25 11.91 15.82 -29.49
N ASP A 26 12.08 17.14 -29.59
CA ASP A 26 13.38 17.78 -29.59
C ASP A 26 14.13 17.54 -28.26
N GLU A 27 15.46 17.52 -28.32
CA GLU A 27 16.35 17.29 -27.16
C GLU A 27 16.05 18.24 -25.98
N SER A 28 15.69 19.49 -26.28
CA SER A 28 15.25 20.49 -25.30
C SER A 28 14.00 20.04 -24.51
N ASN A 29 13.02 19.46 -25.20
CA ASN A 29 11.78 18.97 -24.60
C ASN A 29 12.02 17.69 -23.80
N ILE A 30 12.92 16.82 -24.27
CA ILE A 30 13.35 15.62 -23.54
C ILE A 30 14.00 16.03 -22.21
N LYS A 31 14.95 16.97 -22.25
CA LYS A 31 15.63 17.50 -21.06
C LYS A 31 14.64 18.14 -20.08
N LEU A 32 13.75 19.00 -20.59
CA LEU A 32 12.71 19.66 -19.78
C LEU A 32 11.79 18.63 -19.11
N THR A 33 11.43 17.56 -19.82
CA THR A 33 10.58 16.51 -19.27
C THR A 33 11.30 15.72 -18.18
N LYS A 34 12.57 15.33 -18.40
CA LYS A 34 13.41 14.69 -17.37
C LYS A 34 13.49 15.54 -16.11
N GLU A 35 13.73 16.84 -16.26
CA GLU A 35 13.82 17.79 -15.14
C GLU A 35 12.48 17.92 -14.41
N LYS A 36 11.37 18.08 -15.13
CA LYS A 36 10.02 18.14 -14.54
C LYS A 36 9.66 16.88 -13.77
N VAL A 37 9.97 15.69 -14.32
CA VAL A 37 9.68 14.41 -13.67
C VAL A 37 10.53 14.26 -12.41
N ARG A 38 11.82 14.58 -12.47
CA ARG A 38 12.71 14.60 -11.30
C ARG A 38 12.23 15.57 -10.23
N ALA A 39 11.89 16.80 -10.59
CA ALA A 39 11.39 17.80 -9.66
C ALA A 39 10.07 17.36 -9.01
N THR A 40 9.19 16.71 -9.79
CA THR A 40 7.94 16.16 -9.27
C THR A 40 8.21 15.03 -8.26
N LEU A 41 9.13 14.11 -8.58
CA LEU A 41 9.53 13.03 -7.68
C LEU A 41 10.15 13.59 -6.38
N GLN A 42 11.04 14.57 -6.50
CA GLN A 42 11.66 15.24 -5.35
C GLN A 42 10.62 15.90 -4.45
N ARG A 43 9.64 16.60 -5.03
CA ARG A 43 8.56 17.24 -4.27
C ARG A 43 7.73 16.23 -3.47
N ILE A 44 7.41 15.08 -4.05
CA ILE A 44 6.68 14.01 -3.36
C ILE A 44 7.56 13.45 -2.24
N TYR A 45 8.84 13.19 -2.52
CA TYR A 45 9.81 12.75 -1.53
C TYR A 45 9.90 13.71 -0.34
N ASP A 46 10.02 15.03 -0.58
CA ASP A 46 10.15 16.03 0.48
C ASP A 46 8.90 16.07 1.37
N TRP A 47 7.71 15.89 0.77
CA TRP A 47 6.46 15.77 1.52
C TRP A 47 6.48 14.55 2.46
N HIS A 48 6.91 13.39 1.96
CA HIS A 48 7.03 12.18 2.80
C HIS A 48 8.14 12.30 3.86
N ALA A 49 9.26 12.95 3.54
CA ALA A 49 10.35 13.20 4.47
C ALA A 49 9.91 14.15 5.60
N GLY A 50 9.12 15.17 5.28
CA GLY A 50 8.50 16.06 6.26
C GLY A 50 7.47 15.34 7.14
N ASN A 51 6.61 14.51 6.55
CA ASN A 51 5.59 13.76 7.28
C ASN A 51 6.18 12.69 8.20
N SER A 52 7.27 12.04 7.79
CA SER A 52 7.99 11.04 8.61
C SER A 52 8.66 11.66 9.84
N ARG A 53 9.08 12.94 9.77
CA ARG A 53 9.58 13.68 10.93
C ARG A 53 8.45 14.10 11.88
N SER A 54 7.28 14.45 11.34
CA SER A 54 6.10 14.85 12.13
C SER A 54 5.57 13.72 13.03
N LEU A 55 5.59 12.46 12.55
CA LEU A 55 5.14 11.29 13.31
C LEU A 55 6.00 10.97 14.55
N THR A 56 7.14 11.63 14.75
CA THR A 56 8.01 11.44 15.93
C THR A 56 7.72 12.41 17.08
N ILE A 57 6.82 13.40 16.90
CA ILE A 57 6.54 14.45 17.91
C ILE A 57 5.28 14.16 18.75
N GLY A 58 4.54 13.07 18.50
CA GLY A 58 3.21 12.84 19.08
C GLY A 58 3.02 11.59 19.94
N MET A 59 4.08 10.99 20.48
CA MET A 59 3.94 9.86 21.41
C MET A 59 4.40 10.27 22.81
N GLU A 60 3.45 10.76 23.62
CA GLU A 60 3.57 10.69 25.08
C GLU A 60 3.35 9.25 25.53
N ALA A 61 4.08 8.92 26.59
CA ALA A 61 4.45 7.59 27.03
C ALA A 61 3.28 6.65 27.30
N ASP A 62 3.38 5.43 26.77
CA ASP A 62 3.41 4.29 27.67
C ASP A 62 4.32 3.17 27.15
N ASP A 63 5.15 2.73 28.08
CA ASP A 63 6.00 1.54 28.18
C ASP A 63 7.19 1.24 27.23
N VAL A 64 8.25 0.80 27.90
CA VAL A 64 9.54 0.22 27.45
C VAL A 64 10.63 1.19 26.95
N LEU A 65 11.20 1.95 27.90
CA LEU A 65 12.60 2.40 27.85
C LEU A 65 13.50 1.40 28.59
N VAL A 66 14.75 1.31 28.11
CA VAL A 66 15.94 0.63 28.66
C VAL A 66 16.11 -0.81 28.12
N CYS A 67 17.09 -1.13 27.27
CA CYS A 67 18.51 -0.93 27.53
C CYS A 67 19.30 -0.47 26.30
N ALA A 68 19.72 0.79 26.32
CA ALA A 68 21.05 1.13 25.86
C ALA A 68 22.05 0.55 26.88
N ASN A 69 22.85 -0.44 26.49
CA ASN A 69 24.18 -0.60 27.06
C ASN A 69 25.14 -1.30 26.09
N ALA A 70 26.12 -0.52 25.63
CA ALA A 70 27.52 -0.89 25.49
C ALA A 70 27.88 -2.24 24.85
N ARG A 71 27.74 -2.33 23.53
CA ARG A 71 28.83 -2.87 22.69
C ARG A 71 28.96 -1.97 21.47
N MET A 72 30.02 -1.18 21.42
CA MET A 72 30.44 -0.50 20.19
C MET A 72 30.63 -1.60 19.13
N ASP A 73 29.71 -1.70 18.18
CA ASP A 73 29.68 -2.77 17.18
C ASP A 73 30.94 -2.66 16.32
N LEU A 74 31.68 -3.77 16.18
CA LEU A 74 32.86 -3.85 15.31
C LEU A 74 32.52 -3.38 13.88
N ALA A 75 31.28 -3.61 13.41
CA ALA A 75 30.81 -3.13 12.12
C ALA A 75 30.72 -1.59 12.05
N THR A 76 30.37 -0.91 13.15
CA THR A 76 30.41 0.56 13.22
C THR A 76 31.84 1.11 13.23
N SER A 77 32.79 0.39 13.84
CA SER A 77 34.21 0.77 13.80
C SER A 77 34.88 0.49 12.43
N TRP A 78 34.50 -0.60 11.76
CA TRP A 78 34.95 -0.94 10.40
C TRP A 78 34.48 0.10 9.37
N ARG A 79 33.23 0.57 9.51
CA ARG A 79 32.64 1.62 8.69
C ARG A 79 33.41 2.95 8.79
N ARG A 80 34.06 3.20 9.92
CA ARG A 80 34.87 4.39 10.21
C ARG A 80 36.31 4.29 9.67
N HIS A 81 36.81 3.08 9.39
CA HIS A 81 38.20 2.83 8.98
C HIS A 81 38.41 2.79 7.46
N LYS A 82 37.38 2.49 6.66
CA LYS A 82 37.45 2.67 5.21
C LYS A 82 37.16 4.14 4.87
N LYS A 83 38.19 4.87 4.45
CA LYS A 83 38.05 6.10 3.65
C LYS A 83 37.28 5.76 2.36
N TYR A 84 35.96 5.81 2.43
CA TYR A 84 35.06 5.76 1.29
C TYR A 84 34.40 7.14 1.22
N VAL A 85 34.36 7.75 0.04
CA VAL A 85 33.71 9.05 -0.18
C VAL A 85 32.27 8.94 0.34
N PRO A 86 31.83 9.78 1.29
CA PRO A 86 30.52 9.62 1.90
C PRO A 86 29.41 9.75 0.86
N LEU A 87 28.66 8.68 0.64
CA LEU A 87 27.37 8.67 -0.07
C LEU A 87 26.28 9.45 0.69
N GLU A 88 26.67 10.17 1.74
CA GLU A 88 25.86 10.93 2.71
C GLU A 88 25.57 12.37 2.26
N SER A 89 26.18 12.84 1.15
CA SER A 89 25.82 14.12 0.53
C SER A 89 24.76 14.02 -0.57
N MET A 90 24.47 12.81 -1.07
CA MET A 90 23.48 12.63 -2.13
C MET A 90 22.11 12.33 -1.52
N SER A 91 21.09 13.03 -2.01
CA SER A 91 19.71 12.73 -1.63
C SER A 91 19.37 11.28 -2.02
N GLU A 92 18.43 10.68 -1.30
CA GLU A 92 17.98 9.32 -1.58
C GLU A 92 17.47 9.18 -3.02
N VAL A 93 16.80 10.22 -3.54
CA VAL A 93 16.34 10.33 -4.92
C VAL A 93 17.53 10.29 -5.89
N ASP A 94 18.57 11.08 -5.66
CA ASP A 94 19.77 11.09 -6.52
C ASP A 94 20.48 9.75 -6.49
N ARG A 95 20.57 9.13 -5.32
CA ARG A 95 21.16 7.80 -5.15
C ARG A 95 20.40 6.72 -5.91
N TYR A 96 19.07 6.78 -5.94
CA TYR A 96 18.25 5.86 -6.71
C TYR A 96 18.41 6.11 -8.22
N LEU A 97 18.32 7.36 -8.66
CA LEU A 97 18.40 7.73 -10.08
C LEU A 97 19.78 7.42 -10.69
N THR A 98 20.86 7.49 -9.90
CA THR A 98 22.23 7.18 -10.33
C THR A 98 22.61 5.72 -10.14
N SER A 99 21.78 4.92 -9.43
CA SER A 99 22.08 3.50 -9.30
C SER A 99 21.94 2.80 -10.65
N PRO A 100 22.67 1.70 -10.87
CA PRO A 100 22.48 0.87 -12.06
C PRO A 100 21.00 0.50 -12.25
N ILE A 101 20.59 0.40 -13.52
CA ILE A 101 19.29 -0.15 -13.91
C ILE A 101 19.31 -1.65 -13.63
N GLU A 102 18.22 -2.17 -13.06
CA GLU A 102 18.11 -3.60 -12.83
C GLU A 102 17.79 -4.34 -14.13
N GLY A 103 18.48 -5.47 -14.31
CA GLY A 103 18.33 -6.30 -15.50
C GLY A 103 16.88 -6.70 -15.74
N ILE A 104 16.44 -6.56 -16.98
CA ILE A 104 15.14 -7.07 -17.43
C ILE A 104 15.31 -8.59 -17.57
N SER A 105 14.78 -9.37 -16.63
CA SER A 105 14.76 -10.83 -16.75
C SER A 105 13.98 -11.24 -18.00
N GLU A 106 14.49 -12.22 -18.75
CA GLU A 106 13.83 -12.75 -19.97
C GLU A 106 12.49 -13.45 -19.65
N ASP A 107 12.32 -13.89 -18.40
CA ASP A 107 11.03 -14.34 -17.89
C ASP A 107 10.05 -13.15 -17.83
N LYS A 108 9.17 -13.09 -18.82
CA LYS A 108 8.02 -12.15 -18.89
C LYS A 108 7.04 -12.29 -17.72
N ASN A 109 7.24 -13.27 -16.83
CA ASN A 109 6.32 -13.55 -15.74
C ASN A 109 6.71 -12.75 -14.49
N THR A 110 6.06 -11.60 -14.37
CA THR A 110 5.81 -10.82 -13.15
C THR A 110 7.04 -10.43 -12.33
N PHE A 111 7.83 -9.47 -12.83
CA PHE A 111 8.70 -8.69 -11.94
C PHE A 111 7.83 -7.97 -10.90
N ASP A 112 7.95 -8.37 -9.64
CA ASP A 112 7.24 -7.75 -8.53
C ASP A 112 7.93 -6.44 -8.13
N ILE A 113 7.52 -5.35 -8.78
CA ILE A 113 8.06 -4.01 -8.54
C ILE A 113 7.86 -3.62 -7.06
N LEU A 114 6.70 -3.94 -6.48
CA LEU A 114 6.42 -3.63 -5.07
C LEU A 114 7.27 -4.49 -4.13
N GLY A 115 7.49 -5.76 -4.47
CA GLY A 115 8.42 -6.66 -3.78
C GLY A 115 9.86 -6.14 -3.80
N TRP A 116 10.32 -5.60 -4.93
CA TRP A 116 11.64 -4.97 -5.04
C TRP A 116 11.76 -3.77 -4.10
N TRP A 117 10.77 -2.88 -4.09
CA TRP A 117 10.75 -1.73 -3.18
C TRP A 117 10.70 -2.14 -1.71
N LYS A 118 10.00 -3.24 -1.38
CA LYS A 118 9.96 -3.80 -0.04
C LYS A 118 11.34 -4.29 0.43
N ILE A 119 12.07 -5.00 -0.42
CA ILE A 119 13.42 -5.50 -0.12
C ILE A 119 14.40 -4.33 0.05
N ASN A 120 14.27 -3.31 -0.80
CA ASN A 120 15.17 -2.15 -0.81
C ASN A 120 14.74 -1.01 0.10
N ALA A 121 13.70 -1.17 0.91
CA ALA A 121 13.24 -0.15 1.86
C ALA A 121 14.31 0.25 2.88
N THR A 122 15.24 -0.65 3.22
CA THR A 122 16.38 -0.32 4.11
C THR A 122 17.40 0.61 3.45
N ARG A 123 17.55 0.51 2.12
CA ARG A 123 18.42 1.38 1.32
C ARG A 123 17.73 2.68 0.93
N TYR A 124 16.41 2.63 0.77
CA TYR A 124 15.54 3.70 0.32
C TYR A 124 14.30 3.85 1.23
N PRO A 125 14.46 4.34 2.47
CA PRO A 125 13.39 4.37 3.47
C PRO A 125 12.22 5.28 3.12
N ILE A 126 12.47 6.45 2.53
CA ILE A 126 11.39 7.38 2.18
C ILE A 126 10.86 7.09 0.78
N LEU A 127 11.75 6.78 -0.16
CA LEU A 127 11.39 6.53 -1.55
C LEU A 127 10.59 5.23 -1.71
N SER A 128 10.80 4.22 -0.84
CA SER A 128 9.94 3.03 -0.81
C SER A 128 8.50 3.34 -0.39
N LEU A 129 8.28 4.33 0.48
CA LEU A 129 6.93 4.81 0.82
C LEU A 129 6.30 5.54 -0.37
N VAL A 130 7.07 6.40 -1.04
CA VAL A 130 6.64 7.07 -2.27
C VAL A 130 6.26 6.05 -3.35
N ALA A 131 7.10 5.03 -3.56
CA ALA A 131 6.87 3.99 -4.55
C ALA A 131 5.61 3.19 -4.24
N LYS A 132 5.39 2.81 -2.98
CA LYS A 132 4.17 2.13 -2.55
C LYS A 132 2.93 2.96 -2.91
N ASP A 133 2.94 4.25 -2.62
CA ASP A 133 1.76 5.10 -2.83
C ASP A 133 1.54 5.44 -4.31
N VAL A 134 2.60 5.70 -5.07
CA VAL A 134 2.51 6.05 -6.50
C VAL A 134 2.17 4.82 -7.36
N LEU A 135 2.76 3.66 -7.06
CA LEU A 135 2.55 2.43 -7.85
C LEU A 135 1.25 1.70 -7.49
N ALA A 136 0.67 1.98 -6.32
CA ALA A 136 -0.63 1.43 -5.94
C ALA A 136 -1.82 2.11 -6.65
N ILE A 137 -1.60 3.24 -7.34
CA ILE A 137 -2.66 3.94 -8.08
C ILE A 137 -2.98 3.14 -9.35
N PRO A 138 -4.21 2.61 -9.51
CA PRO A 138 -4.58 1.94 -10.74
C PRO A 138 -4.55 2.92 -11.91
N VAL A 139 -3.85 2.55 -12.99
CA VAL A 139 -3.63 3.40 -14.17
C VAL A 139 -4.92 3.62 -15.00
N THR A 140 -5.96 2.81 -14.79
CA THR A 140 -7.16 2.81 -15.64
C THR A 140 -8.47 2.98 -14.86
N SER A 141 -9.41 3.78 -15.38
CA SER A 141 -10.82 3.80 -14.93
C SER A 141 -11.56 2.48 -15.17
N VAL A 142 -10.96 1.54 -15.92
CA VAL A 142 -11.53 0.23 -16.21
C VAL A 142 -11.73 -0.61 -14.94
N ALA A 143 -10.93 -0.39 -13.89
CA ALA A 143 -11.13 -1.04 -12.58
C ALA A 143 -12.43 -0.55 -11.91
N SER A 144 -12.72 0.76 -11.99
CA SER A 144 -14.02 1.29 -11.55
C SER A 144 -15.16 0.79 -12.42
N GLU A 145 -15.02 0.77 -13.76
CA GLU A 145 -16.07 0.26 -14.65
C GLU A 145 -16.33 -1.23 -14.46
N SER A 146 -15.31 -2.05 -14.14
CA SER A 146 -15.47 -3.47 -13.82
C SER A 146 -16.13 -3.67 -12.45
N ALA A 147 -15.80 -2.87 -11.44
CA ALA A 147 -16.49 -2.86 -10.16
C ALA A 147 -17.98 -2.46 -10.32
N PHE A 148 -18.27 -1.45 -11.15
CA PHE A 148 -19.63 -1.04 -11.48
C PHE A 148 -20.38 -2.06 -12.35
N SER A 149 -19.68 -2.70 -13.30
CA SER A 149 -20.25 -3.75 -14.16
C SER A 149 -20.58 -5.01 -13.36
N THR A 150 -19.78 -5.34 -12.35
CA THR A 150 -20.11 -6.39 -11.36
C THR A 150 -21.35 -6.01 -10.55
N GLY A 151 -21.54 -4.72 -10.24
CA GLY A 151 -22.76 -4.19 -9.62
C GLY A 151 -24.03 -4.40 -10.47
N GLY A 152 -23.91 -4.42 -11.80
CA GLY A 152 -25.02 -4.72 -12.72
C GLY A 152 -25.54 -6.16 -12.64
N CYS A 153 -24.76 -7.11 -12.14
CA CYS A 153 -25.17 -8.51 -11.97
C CYS A 153 -25.74 -8.80 -10.57
N VAL A 154 -25.39 -7.97 -9.57
CA VAL A 154 -25.99 -8.01 -8.22
C VAL A 154 -27.40 -7.40 -8.23
N LEU A 155 -27.70 -6.52 -9.20
CA LEU A 155 -29.01 -5.92 -9.42
C LEU A 155 -29.74 -6.62 -10.58
N ASN A 156 -30.18 -7.86 -10.34
CA ASN A 156 -31.05 -8.54 -11.29
C ASN A 156 -32.39 -7.76 -11.39
N PRO A 157 -32.99 -7.51 -12.58
CA PRO A 157 -34.21 -6.70 -12.72
C PRO A 157 -35.45 -7.20 -11.95
N PHE A 158 -35.37 -8.36 -11.30
CA PHE A 158 -36.50 -9.07 -10.71
C PHE A 158 -36.61 -9.01 -9.18
N ARG A 159 -35.61 -8.52 -8.43
CA ARG A 159 -35.72 -8.37 -6.97
C ARG A 159 -34.71 -7.32 -6.48
N THR A 160 -35.21 -6.18 -6.00
CA THR A 160 -34.89 -5.54 -4.70
C THR A 160 -34.86 -4.00 -4.77
N SER A 161 -35.78 -3.37 -4.05
CA SER A 161 -35.73 -1.95 -3.66
C SER A 161 -34.74 -1.78 -2.50
N LEU A 162 -33.44 -1.87 -2.76
CA LEU A 162 -32.41 -1.57 -1.74
C LEU A 162 -32.05 -0.10 -1.80
N LEU A 163 -31.88 0.54 -0.64
CA LEU A 163 -31.33 1.89 -0.60
C LEU A 163 -29.88 1.88 -1.13
N PRO A 164 -29.43 2.95 -1.81
CA PRO A 164 -28.06 3.05 -2.32
C PRO A 164 -26.99 2.74 -1.28
N ASN A 165 -27.18 3.18 -0.04
CA ASN A 165 -26.25 2.92 1.07
C ASN A 165 -26.12 1.43 1.41
N THR A 166 -27.19 0.65 1.27
CA THR A 166 -27.18 -0.80 1.51
C THR A 166 -26.47 -1.54 0.38
N VAL A 167 -26.66 -1.09 -0.87
CA VAL A 167 -25.93 -1.63 -2.02
C VAL A 167 -24.44 -1.34 -1.90
N GLU A 168 -24.07 -0.11 -1.53
CA GLU A 168 -22.69 0.28 -1.28
C GLU A 168 -22.05 -0.58 -0.19
N ALA A 169 -22.74 -0.75 0.95
CA ALA A 169 -22.27 -1.60 2.04
C ALA A 169 -22.06 -3.06 1.59
N LEU A 170 -22.97 -3.62 0.78
CA LEU A 170 -22.85 -4.98 0.24
C LEU A 170 -21.68 -5.13 -0.73
N VAL A 171 -21.48 -4.16 -1.63
CA VAL A 171 -20.36 -4.19 -2.59
C VAL A 171 -19.02 -4.04 -1.87
N CYS A 172 -18.92 -3.10 -0.92
CA CYS A 172 -17.72 -2.89 -0.11
C CYS A 172 -17.36 -4.13 0.73
N THR A 173 -18.35 -4.70 1.44
CA THR A 173 -18.14 -5.93 2.23
C THR A 173 -17.74 -7.10 1.35
N HIS A 174 -18.44 -7.33 0.23
CA HIS A 174 -18.07 -8.39 -0.72
C HIS A 174 -16.64 -8.22 -1.26
N ASN A 175 -16.24 -6.99 -1.61
CA ASN A 175 -14.88 -6.70 -2.08
C ASN A 175 -13.82 -6.94 -0.99
N TRP A 176 -14.06 -6.49 0.24
CA TRP A 176 -13.15 -6.74 1.37
C TRP A 176 -13.03 -8.23 1.71
N LEU A 177 -14.13 -8.99 1.64
CA LEU A 177 -14.12 -10.42 1.87
C LEU A 177 -13.34 -11.19 0.80
N ARG A 178 -13.36 -10.73 -0.46
CA ARG A 178 -12.54 -11.32 -1.53
C ARG A 178 -11.05 -11.06 -1.38
N LEU A 179 -10.66 -9.93 -0.78
CA LEU A 179 -9.27 -9.56 -0.55
C LEU A 179 -8.67 -10.21 0.71
N THR A 180 -9.50 -10.70 1.63
CA THR A 180 -9.09 -11.40 2.84
C THR A 180 -9.09 -12.90 2.57
N ALA A 181 -7.94 -13.46 2.17
CA ALA A 181 -7.75 -14.81 1.65
C ALA A 181 -7.97 -15.99 2.64
N LYS A 182 -8.91 -15.88 3.59
CA LYS A 182 -9.44 -17.01 4.33
C LYS A 182 -10.93 -17.15 3.98
N PRO A 183 -11.38 -18.31 3.47
CA PRO A 183 -12.81 -18.53 3.24
C PRO A 183 -13.51 -18.37 4.58
N ILE A 184 -14.32 -17.34 4.71
CA ILE A 184 -15.25 -17.25 5.84
C ILE A 184 -16.28 -18.35 5.59
N ASP A 185 -16.26 -19.36 6.46
CA ASP A 185 -17.31 -20.37 6.46
C ASP A 185 -18.60 -19.74 6.96
N LEU A 186 -19.33 -19.15 6.01
CA LEU A 186 -20.63 -18.52 6.25
C LEU A 186 -21.61 -19.48 6.93
N LEU A 187 -21.49 -20.80 6.69
CA LEU A 187 -22.34 -21.78 7.34
C LEU A 187 -22.00 -21.94 8.83
N ALA A 188 -20.72 -21.83 9.20
CA ALA A 188 -20.31 -21.82 10.60
C ALA A 188 -20.83 -20.57 11.32
N SER A 189 -20.64 -19.39 10.73
CA SER A 189 -21.15 -18.13 11.30
C SER A 189 -22.68 -18.08 11.38
N MET A 190 -23.38 -18.61 10.37
CA MET A 190 -24.84 -18.71 10.40
C MET A 190 -25.35 -19.70 11.45
N LYS A 191 -24.59 -20.75 11.76
CA LYS A 191 -24.92 -21.68 12.85
C LYS A 191 -24.73 -21.04 14.22
N GLU A 192 -23.65 -20.28 14.41
CA GLU A 192 -23.41 -19.54 15.65
C GLU A 192 -24.53 -18.52 15.91
N ILE A 193 -24.95 -17.74 14.91
CA ILE A 193 -26.05 -16.77 15.06
C ILE A 193 -27.35 -17.46 15.46
N LYS A 194 -27.71 -18.56 14.78
CA LYS A 194 -28.91 -19.34 15.13
C LYS A 194 -28.84 -19.96 16.52
N GLN A 195 -27.64 -20.27 17.00
CA GLN A 195 -27.43 -20.81 18.33
C GLN A 195 -27.60 -19.73 19.41
N TYR A 196 -27.16 -18.50 19.14
CA TYR A 196 -27.44 -17.35 19.99
C TYR A 196 -28.94 -17.02 20.05
N ASP A 197 -29.63 -17.01 18.91
CA ASP A 197 -31.09 -16.78 18.86
C ASP A 197 -31.87 -17.86 19.63
N ALA A 198 -31.42 -19.11 19.58
CA ALA A 198 -32.01 -20.21 20.35
C ALA A 198 -31.76 -20.07 21.86
N LEU A 199 -30.57 -19.61 22.27
CA LEU A 199 -30.25 -19.37 23.67
C LEU A 199 -31.07 -18.20 24.24
N ASP A 200 -31.25 -17.13 23.48
CA ASP A 200 -32.10 -16.00 23.88
C ASP A 200 -33.57 -16.40 24.01
N ALA A 201 -34.07 -17.25 23.11
CA ALA A 201 -35.43 -17.76 23.20
C ALA A 201 -35.65 -18.66 24.42
N GLU A 202 -34.66 -19.45 24.82
CA GLU A 202 -34.70 -20.28 26.04
C GLU A 202 -34.57 -19.43 27.31
N LEU A 203 -33.70 -18.41 27.32
CA LEU A 203 -33.57 -17.46 28.43
C LEU A 203 -34.90 -16.70 28.66
N PHE A 204 -35.57 -16.32 27.57
CA PHE A 204 -36.88 -15.66 27.63
C PHE A 204 -37.98 -16.55 28.21
N LYS A 205 -37.98 -17.86 27.91
CA LYS A 205 -38.93 -18.83 28.49
C LYS A 205 -38.68 -19.06 29.98
N VAL A 206 -37.42 -19.16 30.40
CA VAL A 206 -37.06 -19.32 31.82
C VAL A 206 -37.52 -18.11 32.63
N ALA A 207 -37.26 -16.89 32.14
CA ALA A 207 -37.70 -15.66 32.80
C ALA A 207 -39.24 -15.55 32.93
N VAL A 208 -39.99 -16.05 31.95
CA VAL A 208 -41.46 -16.09 31.99
C VAL A 208 -41.98 -17.15 32.99
N SER A 209 -41.27 -18.27 33.15
CA SER A 209 -41.65 -19.33 34.09
C SER A 209 -41.47 -18.97 35.56
N GLU A 210 -40.43 -18.18 35.89
CA GLU A 210 -40.18 -17.70 37.26
C GLU A 210 -41.16 -16.60 37.69
N ALA A 211 -41.71 -15.84 36.75
CA ALA A 211 -42.73 -14.83 37.02
C ALA A 211 -44.12 -15.43 37.33
N GLY A 212 -44.37 -16.68 36.95
CA GLY A 212 -45.66 -17.37 37.17
C GLY A 212 -45.83 -18.03 38.54
N HIS A 213 -44.78 -18.11 39.37
CA HIS A 213 -44.80 -18.83 40.66
C HIS A 213 -45.00 -17.91 41.89
N LYS A 214 -45.34 -16.63 41.67
CA LYS A 214 -45.53 -15.61 42.71
C LYS A 214 -46.95 -15.03 42.77
N SER A 215 -47.96 -15.72 42.24
CA SER A 215 -49.37 -15.35 42.43
C SER A 215 -50.11 -16.33 43.32
#